data_AF-A0A957V5E1-F1
#
_entry.id   AF-A0A957V5E1-F1
#
_cell.length_a   1.000
_cell.length_b   1.000
_cell.length_c   1.000
_cell.angle_alpha   90.00
_cell.angle_beta   90.00
_cell.angle_gamma   90.00
#
_symmetry.space_group_name_H-M   'P 1'
#
loop_
_entity.id
_entity.type
_entity.pdbx_description
1 polymer ?
#
loop_
_entity_poly.entity_id
_entity_poly.type
_entity_poly.pdbx_seq_one_letter_code
_entity_poly.pdbx_strand_id
1 'polypeptide(L)' 'MIISASRRTDIPAFYAPWLMNRLRAGFCTVPNPFNRNQVSRISLLPQDVDVIVFWTRNA' A
#
# COMPACT_ATOMS: atom_id res chain seq x y z
N MET A 1 -3.71 -0.32 12.82
CA MET A 1 -4.37 -0.79 11.57
C MET A 1 -3.55 -1.89 10.88
N ILE A 2 -4.19 -2.89 10.27
CA ILE A 2 -3.52 -3.91 9.43
C ILE A 2 -3.70 -3.56 7.95
N ILE A 3 -2.60 -3.49 7.18
CA ILE A 3 -2.63 -3.24 5.73
C ILE A 3 -2.33 -4.52 4.97
N SER A 4 -3.30 -5.03 4.21
CA SER A 4 -3.10 -6.14 3.27
C SER A 4 -2.71 -5.59 1.89
N ALA A 5 -1.42 -5.57 1.59
CA ALA A 5 -0.84 -5.01 0.37
C ALA A 5 -0.52 -6.09 -0.70
N SER A 6 -0.28 -5.66 -1.93
CA SER A 6 0.14 -6.52 -3.06
C SER A 6 -0.87 -7.53 -3.63
N ARG A 7 -2.18 -7.42 -3.33
CA ARG A 7 -3.18 -8.33 -3.93
C ARG A 7 -3.34 -8.17 -5.45
N ARG A 8 -3.19 -6.94 -5.98
CA ARG A 8 -3.36 -6.66 -7.43
C ARG A 8 -2.07 -6.87 -8.21
N THR A 9 -0.94 -6.47 -7.64
CA THR A 9 0.41 -6.60 -8.20
C THR A 9 1.40 -6.82 -7.06
N ASP A 10 2.49 -7.54 -7.32
CA ASP A 10 3.52 -7.76 -6.31
C ASP A 10 4.36 -6.48 -6.11
N ILE A 11 3.98 -5.70 -5.11
CA ILE A 11 4.59 -4.39 -4.84
C ILE A 11 6.08 -4.54 -4.48
N PRO A 12 6.50 -5.43 -3.55
CA PRO A 12 7.91 -5.64 -3.28
C PRO A 12 8.71 -6.06 -4.53
N ALA A 13 8.18 -6.97 -5.36
CA ALA A 13 8.94 -7.47 -6.52
C ALA A 13 9.09 -6.44 -7.65
N PHE A 14 8.04 -5.65 -7.94
CA PHE A 14 8.01 -4.80 -9.14
C PHE A 14 7.99 -3.29 -8.84
N TYR A 15 7.67 -2.89 -7.61
CA TYR A 15 7.44 -1.49 -7.24
C TYR A 15 8.10 -1.12 -5.89
N ALA A 16 9.16 -1.82 -5.48
CA ALA A 16 9.89 -1.52 -4.25
C ALA A 16 10.32 -0.04 -4.13
N PRO A 17 10.88 0.62 -5.18
CA PRO A 17 11.22 2.04 -5.08
C PRO A 17 10.02 2.94 -4.77
N TRP A 18 8.87 2.66 -5.39
CA TRP A 18 7.63 3.38 -5.10
C TRP A 18 7.17 3.16 -3.67
N LEU A 19 7.19 1.91 -3.19
CA LEU A 19 6.80 1.56 -1.82
C LEU A 19 7.65 2.30 -0.79
N MET A 20 8.97 2.28 -0.95
CA MET A 20 9.88 2.98 -0.05
C MET A 20 9.62 4.49 -0.04
N ASN A 21 9.29 5.07 -1.18
CA ASN A 21 8.92 6.49 -1.26
C ASN A 21 7.59 6.78 -0.54
N ARG A 22 6.62 5.87 -0.56
CA ARG A 22 5.36 6.02 0.20
C ARG A 22 5.56 5.85 1.69
N LEU A 23 6.38 4.88 2.11
CA LEU A 23 6.73 4.68 3.52
C LEU A 23 7.45 5.91 4.08
N ARG A 24 8.44 6.47 3.37
CA ARG A 24 9.10 7.73 3.77
C ARG A 24 8.16 8.92 3.80
N ALA A 25 7.19 8.98 2.89
CA ALA A 25 6.17 10.03 2.88
C ALA A 25 5.14 9.85 4.01
N GLY A 26 5.04 8.67 4.62
CA GLY A 26 4.11 8.35 5.71
C GLY A 26 2.67 8.12 5.25
N PHE A 27 2.40 8.03 3.94
CA PHE A 27 1.05 7.74 3.43
C PHE A 27 1.05 7.22 2.00
N CYS A 28 -0.05 6.58 1.60
CA CYS A 28 -0.37 6.33 0.21
C CYS A 28 -1.82 6.72 -0.11
N THR A 29 -2.15 6.81 -1.39
CA THR A 29 -3.52 7.04 -1.87
C THR A 29 -4.01 5.82 -2.63
N VAL A 30 -5.26 5.44 -2.38
CA VAL A 30 -5.91 4.29 -3.00
C VAL A 30 -7.22 4.74 -3.63
N PRO A 31 -7.38 4.64 -4.96
CA PRO A 31 -8.65 4.92 -5.60
C PRO A 31 -9.66 3.83 -5.26
N ASN A 32 -10.91 4.21 -5.00
CA ASN A 32 -12.01 3.27 -4.82
C ASN A 32 -12.24 2.51 -6.14
N PRO A 33 -12.29 1.16 -6.13
CA PRO A 33 -12.48 0.36 -7.33
C PRO A 33 -13.82 0.62 -8.06
N PHE A 34 -14.85 1.06 -7.35
CA PHE A 34 -16.18 1.33 -7.90
C PHE A 34 -16.37 2.79 -8.32
N ASN A 35 -15.65 3.73 -7.70
CA ASN A 35 -15.69 5.15 -8.04
C ASN A 35 -14.28 5.75 -8.03
N ARG A 36 -13.67 5.89 -9.22
CA ARG A 36 -12.29 6.36 -9.36
C ARG A 36 -12.05 7.80 -8.88
N ASN A 37 -13.10 8.62 -8.83
CA ASN A 37 -13.00 9.99 -8.33
C ASN A 37 -12.91 10.03 -6.79
N GLN A 38 -13.32 8.96 -6.12
CA GLN A 38 -13.14 8.82 -4.68
C GLN A 38 -11.78 8.18 -4.39
N VAL A 39 -10.90 8.98 -3.77
CA VAL A 39 -9.54 8.54 -3.40
C VAL A 39 -9.40 8.59 -1.89
N SER A 40 -9.06 7.44 -1.30
CA SER A 40 -8.77 7.34 0.12
C SER A 40 -7.28 7.58 0.36
N ARG A 41 -6.96 8.35 1.40
CA ARG A 41 -5.59 8.51 1.89
C ARG A 41 -5.37 7.59 3.09
N ILE A 42 -4.40 6.70 2.98
CA ILE A 42 -4.08 5.69 3.99
C ILE A 42 -2.77 6.08 4.66
N SER A 43 -2.77 6.21 5.98
CA SER A 43 -1.54 6.44 6.75
C SER A 43 -0.64 5.22 6.68
N LEU A 44 0.67 5.46 6.58
CA LEU A 44 1.73 4.46 6.65
C LEU A 44 2.68 4.76 7.82
N LEU A 45 2.31 5.69 8.70
CA LEU A 45 3.12 6.03 9.87
C LEU A 45 3.10 4.88 10.90
N PRO A 46 4.22 4.58 11.59
CA PRO A 46 4.30 3.47 12.53
C PRO A 46 3.26 3.53 13.67
N GLN A 47 2.85 4.71 14.10
CA GLN A 47 1.83 4.87 15.15
C GLN A 47 0.40 4.52 14.69
N ASP A 48 0.15 4.49 13.38
CA ASP A 48 -1.18 4.23 12.82
C ASP A 48 -1.30 2.79 12.27
N VAL A 49 -0.17 2.16 11.93
CA VAL A 49 -0.09 0.86 11.24
C VAL A 49 0.65 -0.15 12.08
N ASP A 50 -0.04 -1.21 12.49
CA ASP A 50 0.54 -2.28 13.31
C ASP A 50 1.35 -3.24 12.45
N VAL A 51 0.85 -3.56 11.26
CA VAL A 51 1.51 -4.49 10.33
C VAL A 51 1.10 -4.27 8.88
N ILE A 52 2.03 -4.55 7.97
CA ILE A 52 1.80 -4.60 6.53
C ILE A 52 2.05 -6.03 6.06
N VAL A 53 1.02 -6.67 5.51
CA VAL A 53 1.08 -8.03 4.94
C VAL A 53 1.23 -7.92 3.44
N PHE A 54 2.29 -8.51 2.87
CA PHE A 54 2.51 -8.56 1.44
C PHE A 54 2.06 -9.89 0.85
N TRP A 55 1.14 -9.84 -0.11
CA TRP A 55 0.76 -10.99 -0.93
C TRP A 55 1.69 -11.08 -2.15
N THR A 56 2.38 -12.20 -2.32
CA THR A 56 3.15 -12.50 -3.53
C THR A 56 2.46 -13.58 -4.35
N ARG A 57 2.54 -13.46 -5.67
CA ARG A 57 2.23 -14.53 -6.64
C ARG A 57 3.46 -14.92 -7.46
N ASN A 58 4.62 -14.40 -7.07
CA ASN A 58 5.90 -14.70 -7.68
C ASN A 58 6.48 -15.90 -6.93
N ALA A 59 6.31 -17.09 -7.53
CA ALA A 59 6.75 -18.38 -7.00
C ALA A 59 8.06 -18.80 -7.66
#